data_AF-A0A6V8MQV2-F1
#
_entry.id   AF-A0A6V8MQV2-F1
#
_cell.length_a   1.000
_cell.length_b   1.000
_cell.length_c   1.000
_cell.angle_alpha   90.00
_cell.angle_beta   90.00
_cell.angle_gamma   90.00
#
_symmetry.space_group_name_H-M   'P 1'
#
loop_
_entity.id
_entity.type
_entity.pdbx_description
1 polymer ?
#
loop_
_entity_poly.entity_id
_entity_poly.type
_entity_poly.pdbx_seq_one_letter_code
_entity_poly.pdbx_strand_id
1 'polypeptide(L)'
;MDGMMQVAVDPERWHHFAGVLLVIALAVLQARVGRAGAFWQICWALPGTLLHELSHLLVAAVTGGRPVGFTIVPRRDGPGRWVLGSVTISNPGAVSALPSALAPLLLNVAAYYLYLRWSTWFPADLPHTMLMYVVIYVFSYSSIPSGQDLKVAVSSPAGVLFYGGAVGVCWWRWGL
;
A
#
# COMPACT_ATOMS: atom_id res chain seq x y z
N MET A 1 42.80 -0.16 8.65
CA MET A 1 42.27 -1.44 8.10
C MET A 1 41.19 -2.05 9.00
N ASP A 2 41.00 -1.53 10.23
CA ASP A 2 39.97 -2.01 11.16
C ASP A 2 38.53 -1.60 10.80
N GLY A 3 38.34 -0.51 10.05
CA GLY A 3 37.01 -0.06 9.63
C GLY A 3 36.33 -0.96 8.57
N MET A 4 37.11 -1.65 7.72
CA MET A 4 36.56 -2.60 6.74
C MET A 4 36.23 -3.96 7.35
N MET A 5 36.93 -4.34 8.43
CA MET A 5 36.65 -5.57 9.19
C MET A 5 35.45 -5.41 10.14
N GLN A 6 35.13 -4.19 10.57
CA GLN A 6 33.97 -3.94 11.44
C GLN A 6 32.62 -3.96 10.69
N VAL A 7 32.61 -3.68 9.38
CA VAL A 7 31.42 -3.85 8.52
C VAL A 7 31.06 -5.35 8.39
N ALA A 8 32.02 -6.25 8.58
CA ALA A 8 31.79 -7.69 8.60
C ALA A 8 31.19 -8.22 9.93
N VAL A 9 31.00 -7.37 10.95
CA VAL A 9 30.67 -7.79 12.33
C VAL A 9 29.20 -7.52 12.71
N ASP A 10 28.32 -7.37 11.74
CA ASP A 10 26.87 -7.40 12.00
C ASP A 10 26.15 -8.02 10.79
N PRO A 11 25.94 -9.35 10.75
CA PRO A 11 25.28 -10.02 9.63
C PRO A 11 23.97 -9.32 9.23
N GLU A 12 23.26 -8.73 10.19
CA GLU A 12 22.01 -8.01 9.97
C GLU A 12 22.18 -6.78 9.07
N ARG A 13 23.25 -5.98 9.20
CA ARG A 13 23.39 -4.72 8.46
C ARG A 13 23.50 -4.93 6.96
N TRP A 14 24.29 -5.92 6.54
CA TRP A 14 24.42 -6.22 5.11
C TRP A 14 23.17 -6.91 4.56
N HIS A 15 22.43 -7.69 5.36
CA HIS A 15 21.10 -8.19 4.97
C HIS A 15 20.14 -7.04 4.66
N HIS A 16 20.07 -6.02 5.52
CA HIS A 16 19.24 -4.84 5.29
C HIS A 16 19.69 -4.04 4.05
N PHE A 17 21.01 -3.88 3.85
CA PHE A 17 21.54 -3.24 2.66
C PHE A 17 21.14 -3.98 1.38
N ALA A 18 21.28 -5.30 1.35
CA ALA A 18 20.81 -6.15 0.25
C ALA A 18 19.29 -6.03 0.05
N GLY A 19 18.52 -5.88 1.13
CA GLY A 19 17.08 -5.64 1.09
C GLY A 19 16.71 -4.31 0.42
N VAL A 20 17.45 -3.23 0.71
CA VAL A 20 17.26 -1.94 0.03
C VAL A 20 17.57 -2.05 -1.46
N LEU A 21 18.68 -2.71 -1.83
CA LEU A 21 19.01 -2.97 -3.24
C LEU A 21 17.91 -3.78 -3.94
N LEU A 22 17.33 -4.76 -3.24
CA LEU A 22 16.21 -5.54 -3.74
C LEU A 22 14.98 -4.66 -4.00
N VAL A 23 14.61 -3.76 -3.08
CA VAL A 23 13.50 -2.81 -3.29
C VAL A 23 13.72 -1.95 -4.54
N ILE A 24 14.94 -1.43 -4.73
CA ILE A 24 15.30 -0.66 -5.93
C ILE A 24 15.14 -1.53 -7.18
N ALA A 25 15.64 -2.77 -7.16
CA ALA A 25 15.50 -3.71 -8.27
C ALA A 25 14.03 -4.01 -8.60
N LEU A 26 13.19 -4.23 -7.58
CA LEU A 26 11.74 -4.46 -7.74
C LEU A 26 11.04 -3.24 -8.33
N ALA A 27 11.38 -2.02 -7.88
CA ALA A 27 10.82 -0.78 -8.43
C ALA A 27 11.21 -0.58 -9.90
N VAL A 28 12.46 -0.88 -10.26
CA VAL A 28 12.91 -0.85 -11.66
C VAL A 28 12.18 -1.91 -12.48
N LEU A 29 12.08 -3.13 -11.98
CA LEU A 29 11.38 -4.24 -12.66
C LEU A 29 9.91 -3.89 -12.89
N GLN A 30 9.24 -3.27 -11.91
CA GLN A 30 7.86 -2.81 -12.03
C GLN A 30 7.69 -1.79 -13.16
N ALA A 31 8.64 -0.87 -13.33
CA ALA A 31 8.62 0.07 -14.45
C ALA A 31 8.87 -0.60 -15.82
N ARG A 32 9.45 -1.81 -15.85
CA ARG A 32 9.75 -2.54 -17.09
C ARG A 32 8.74 -3.63 -17.43
N VAL A 33 8.01 -4.19 -16.46
CA VAL A 33 7.16 -5.39 -16.66
C VAL A 33 6.07 -5.17 -17.71
N GLY A 34 5.53 -3.94 -17.82
CA GLY A 34 4.55 -3.58 -18.85
C GLY A 34 5.06 -3.74 -20.28
N ARG A 35 6.38 -3.67 -20.50
CA ARG A 35 6.99 -3.89 -21.83
C ARG A 35 7.07 -5.36 -22.22
N ALA A 36 7.01 -6.27 -21.25
CA ALA A 36 6.98 -7.72 -21.52
C ALA A 36 5.59 -8.21 -21.98
N GLY A 37 4.56 -7.37 -21.83
CA GLY A 37 3.19 -7.64 -22.24
C GLY A 37 2.19 -7.58 -21.09
N ALA A 38 0.91 -7.41 -21.44
CA ALA A 38 -0.17 -7.20 -20.47
C ALA A 38 -0.31 -8.35 -19.46
N PHE A 39 -0.08 -9.60 -19.89
CA PHE A 39 -0.15 -10.77 -19.01
C PHE A 39 0.81 -10.66 -17.82
N TRP A 40 2.09 -10.35 -18.08
CA TRP A 40 3.11 -10.22 -17.03
C TRP A 40 2.84 -9.05 -16.10
N GLN A 41 2.38 -7.93 -16.67
CA GLN A 41 1.97 -6.77 -15.87
C GLN A 41 0.81 -7.10 -14.92
N ILE A 42 -0.19 -7.85 -15.41
CA ILE A 42 -1.32 -8.30 -14.59
C ILE A 42 -0.83 -9.20 -13.47
N CYS A 43 -0.07 -10.27 -13.79
CA CYS A 43 0.44 -11.20 -12.78
C CYS A 43 1.27 -10.50 -11.70
N TRP A 44 2.09 -9.53 -12.08
CA TRP A 44 2.90 -8.76 -11.15
C TRP A 44 2.07 -7.83 -10.25
N ALA A 45 1.07 -7.15 -10.81
CA ALA A 45 0.28 -6.15 -10.08
C ALA A 45 -0.83 -6.75 -9.22
N LEU A 46 -1.32 -7.96 -9.54
CA LEU A 46 -2.46 -8.59 -8.88
C LEU A 46 -2.36 -8.68 -7.34
N PRO A 47 -1.23 -9.12 -6.74
CA PRO A 47 -1.12 -9.15 -5.28
C PRO A 47 -1.30 -7.77 -4.65
N GLY A 48 -0.77 -6.74 -5.29
CA GLY A 48 -0.90 -5.37 -4.82
C GLY A 48 -2.30 -4.81 -4.99
N THR A 49 -2.93 -5.08 -6.15
CA THR A 49 -4.34 -4.74 -6.39
C THR A 49 -5.24 -5.40 -5.35
N LEU A 50 -5.02 -6.67 -5.00
CA LEU A 50 -5.81 -7.34 -3.97
C LEU A 50 -5.73 -6.59 -2.62
N LEU A 51 -4.52 -6.22 -2.17
CA LEU A 51 -4.34 -5.47 -0.92
C LEU A 51 -5.01 -4.08 -0.98
N HIS A 52 -4.86 -3.40 -2.11
CA HIS A 52 -5.43 -2.09 -2.35
C HIS A 52 -6.97 -2.12 -2.26
N GLU A 53 -7.61 -3.00 -3.02
CA GLU A 53 -9.06 -3.16 -3.02
C GLU A 53 -9.57 -3.67 -1.67
N LEU A 54 -8.84 -4.57 -1.01
CA LEU A 54 -9.20 -5.04 0.33
C LEU A 54 -9.17 -3.89 1.36
N SER A 55 -8.24 -2.95 1.24
CA SER A 55 -8.19 -1.79 2.13
C SER A 55 -9.45 -0.93 2.00
N HIS A 56 -9.89 -0.64 0.76
CA HIS A 56 -11.15 0.07 0.50
C HIS A 56 -12.33 -0.69 1.08
N LEU A 57 -12.40 -2.00 0.85
CA LEU A 57 -13.49 -2.85 1.34
C LEU A 57 -13.59 -2.81 2.88
N LEU A 58 -12.48 -3.02 3.58
CA LEU A 58 -12.43 -3.05 5.04
C LEU A 58 -12.81 -1.70 5.65
N VAL A 59 -12.21 -0.61 5.16
CA VAL A 59 -12.50 0.71 5.71
C VAL A 59 -13.92 1.15 5.38
N ALA A 60 -14.42 0.86 4.18
CA ALA A 60 -15.81 1.13 3.82
C ALA A 60 -16.78 0.35 4.72
N ALA A 61 -16.48 -0.91 5.06
CA ALA A 61 -17.31 -1.69 5.97
C ALA A 61 -17.34 -1.09 7.37
N VAL A 62 -16.19 -0.71 7.93
CA VAL A 62 -16.07 -0.13 9.28
C VAL A 62 -16.69 1.27 9.38
N THR A 63 -16.60 2.06 8.30
CA THR A 63 -17.12 3.46 8.27
C THR A 63 -18.57 3.57 7.81
N GLY A 64 -19.23 2.44 7.50
CA GLY A 64 -20.64 2.41 7.09
C GLY A 64 -20.89 2.77 5.63
N GLY A 65 -19.87 2.72 4.77
CA GLY A 65 -19.96 3.00 3.33
C GLY A 65 -20.77 1.99 2.52
N ARG A 66 -21.07 0.80 3.09
CA ARG A 66 -21.83 -0.28 2.44
C ARG A 66 -21.21 -0.72 1.10
N PRO A 67 -20.10 -1.47 1.12
CA PRO A 67 -19.56 -2.06 -0.09
C PRO A 67 -20.55 -3.08 -0.66
N VAL A 68 -20.85 -2.97 -1.96
CA VAL A 68 -21.81 -3.82 -2.68
C VAL A 68 -21.18 -4.62 -3.82
N GLY A 69 -19.90 -4.37 -4.11
CA GLY A 69 -19.15 -5.11 -5.12
C GLY A 69 -17.67 -5.15 -4.79
N PHE A 70 -17.04 -6.28 -5.08
CA PHE A 70 -15.59 -6.51 -4.99
C PHE A 70 -15.20 -7.47 -6.11
N THR A 71 -14.17 -7.13 -6.87
CA THR A 71 -13.58 -8.01 -7.88
C THR A 71 -12.08 -7.78 -7.97
N ILE A 72 -11.36 -8.86 -8.26
CA ILE A 72 -9.93 -8.89 -8.57
C ILE A 72 -9.67 -9.58 -9.92
N VAL A 73 -10.74 -9.75 -10.71
CA VAL A 73 -10.66 -10.38 -12.03
C VAL A 73 -10.34 -9.28 -13.05
N PRO A 74 -9.18 -9.36 -13.72
CA PRO A 74 -8.79 -8.35 -14.70
C PRO A 74 -9.80 -8.27 -15.84
N ARG A 75 -10.26 -7.06 -16.13
CA ARG A 75 -11.13 -6.75 -17.26
C ARG A 75 -10.53 -5.68 -18.14
N ARG A 76 -10.79 -5.77 -19.44
CA ARG A 76 -10.39 -4.72 -20.40
C ARG A 76 -11.33 -3.53 -20.27
N ASP A 77 -10.76 -2.33 -20.26
CA ASP A 77 -11.48 -1.05 -20.16
C ASP A 77 -11.06 -0.11 -21.29
N GLY A 78 -11.19 -0.59 -22.53
CA GLY A 78 -10.75 0.11 -23.75
C GLY A 78 -9.36 -0.32 -24.27
N PRO A 79 -8.90 0.29 -25.37
CA PRO A 79 -7.63 -0.06 -26.00
C PRO A 79 -6.44 0.15 -25.05
N GLY A 80 -5.72 -0.92 -24.73
CA GLY A 80 -4.52 -0.87 -23.90
C GLY A 80 -4.75 -0.63 -22.40
N ARG A 81 -5.99 -0.49 -21.93
CA ARG A 81 -6.31 -0.25 -20.53
C ARG A 81 -6.93 -1.48 -19.87
N TRP A 82 -6.42 -1.82 -18.69
CA TRP A 82 -6.90 -2.93 -17.87
C TRP A 82 -7.30 -2.42 -16.49
N VAL A 83 -8.46 -2.86 -16.03
CA VAL A 83 -8.90 -2.70 -14.64
C VAL A 83 -8.64 -4.04 -13.96
N LEU A 84 -7.70 -4.06 -13.01
CA LEU A 84 -7.24 -5.28 -12.36
C LEU A 84 -8.14 -5.72 -11.21
N GLY A 85 -8.76 -4.75 -10.55
CA GLY A 85 -9.71 -4.95 -9.48
C GLY A 85 -10.61 -3.72 -9.32
N SER A 86 -11.66 -3.86 -8.53
CA SER A 86 -12.51 -2.74 -8.15
C SER A 86 -13.38 -3.09 -6.94
N VAL A 87 -13.55 -2.10 -6.06
CA VAL A 87 -14.59 -2.06 -5.02
C VAL A 87 -15.67 -1.05 -5.40
N THR A 88 -16.93 -1.46 -5.26
CA THR A 88 -18.10 -0.58 -5.43
C THR A 88 -18.70 -0.27 -4.07
N ILE A 89 -18.75 1.02 -3.72
CA ILE A 89 -19.32 1.54 -2.47
C ILE A 89 -20.65 2.20 -2.80
N SER A 90 -21.76 1.70 -2.22
CA SER A 90 -23.12 2.16 -2.54
C SER A 90 -23.52 3.45 -1.84
N ASN A 91 -22.91 3.74 -0.69
CA ASN A 91 -23.24 4.90 0.14
C ASN A 91 -21.99 5.60 0.69
N PRO A 92 -21.19 6.26 -0.17
CA PRO A 92 -20.11 7.12 0.28
C PRO A 92 -20.72 8.39 0.92
N GLY A 93 -20.96 8.33 2.23
CA GLY A 93 -21.45 9.45 3.03
C GLY A 93 -20.31 10.30 3.60
N ALA A 94 -20.64 11.34 4.35
CA ALA A 94 -19.64 12.24 4.96
C ALA A 94 -18.62 11.52 5.84
N VAL A 95 -19.02 10.47 6.54
CA VAL A 95 -18.15 9.68 7.42
C VAL A 95 -17.36 8.62 6.65
N SER A 96 -17.90 8.07 5.56
CA SER A 96 -17.27 6.95 4.86
C SER A 96 -16.45 7.37 3.64
N ALA A 97 -16.79 8.45 2.94
CA ALA A 97 -16.19 8.80 1.65
C ALA A 97 -14.67 9.04 1.75
N LEU A 98 -14.24 9.94 2.65
CA LEU A 98 -12.83 10.27 2.82
C LEU A 98 -11.98 9.09 3.33
N PRO A 99 -12.33 8.42 4.45
CA PRO A 99 -11.51 7.33 4.96
C PRO A 99 -11.53 6.10 4.05
N SER A 100 -12.67 5.76 3.43
CA SER A 100 -12.70 4.62 2.52
C SER A 100 -11.90 4.89 1.26
N ALA A 101 -11.90 6.12 0.72
CA ALA A 101 -11.10 6.48 -0.44
C ALA A 101 -9.59 6.56 -0.14
N LEU A 102 -9.19 7.00 1.06
CA LEU A 102 -7.79 7.05 1.46
C LEU A 102 -7.30 5.77 2.18
N ALA A 103 -8.15 4.74 2.24
CA ALA A 103 -7.87 3.47 2.90
C ALA A 103 -6.54 2.81 2.49
N PRO A 104 -6.10 2.86 1.21
CA PRO A 104 -4.82 2.26 0.81
C PRO A 104 -3.62 2.80 1.58
N LEU A 105 -3.67 4.04 2.08
CA LEU A 105 -2.58 4.62 2.88
C LEU A 105 -2.34 3.85 4.19
N LEU A 106 -3.36 3.18 4.73
CA LEU A 106 -3.23 2.32 5.92
C LEU A 106 -2.34 1.11 5.67
N LEU A 107 -2.09 0.72 4.40
CA LEU A 107 -1.12 -0.31 4.08
C LEU A 107 0.30 0.07 4.50
N ASN A 108 0.66 1.37 4.53
CA ASN A 108 1.97 1.78 5.07
C ASN A 108 2.05 1.60 6.59
N VAL A 109 0.94 1.83 7.30
CA VAL A 109 0.87 1.55 8.74
C VAL A 109 1.04 0.06 8.99
N ALA A 110 0.36 -0.79 8.19
CA ALA A 110 0.55 -2.24 8.25
C ALA A 110 2.00 -2.66 7.90
N ALA A 111 2.60 -2.06 6.87
CA ALA A 111 4.00 -2.31 6.50
C ALA A 111 4.97 -1.95 7.63
N TYR A 112 4.73 -0.85 8.31
CA TYR A 112 5.52 -0.44 9.47
C TYR A 112 5.41 -1.44 10.63
N TYR A 113 4.19 -1.90 10.96
CA TYR A 113 4.02 -2.93 11.98
C TYR A 113 4.64 -4.27 11.58
N LEU A 114 4.55 -4.66 10.32
CA LEU A 114 5.23 -5.85 9.79
C LEU A 114 6.74 -5.73 9.96
N TYR A 115 7.33 -4.58 9.62
CA TYR A 115 8.75 -4.31 9.83
C TYR A 115 9.16 -4.44 11.31
N LEU A 116 8.42 -3.80 12.22
CA LEU A 116 8.73 -3.84 13.66
C LEU A 116 8.65 -5.23 14.28
N ARG A 117 7.75 -6.08 13.77
CA ARG A 117 7.42 -7.38 14.37
C ARG A 117 8.00 -8.56 13.59
N TRP A 118 8.65 -8.33 12.46
CA TRP A 118 9.14 -9.38 11.57
C TRP A 118 9.99 -10.43 12.28
N SER A 119 10.95 -9.98 13.10
CA SER A 119 11.88 -10.83 13.85
C SER A 119 11.21 -11.68 14.93
N THR A 120 9.95 -11.40 15.28
CA THR A 120 9.18 -12.25 16.21
C THR A 120 8.67 -13.53 15.56
N TRP A 121 8.59 -13.56 14.22
CA TRP A 121 8.09 -14.72 13.46
C TRP A 121 9.18 -15.39 12.62
N PHE A 122 10.22 -14.65 12.25
CA PHE A 122 11.26 -15.13 11.34
C PHE A 122 12.67 -14.83 11.88
N PRO A 123 13.66 -15.70 11.59
CA PRO A 123 15.05 -15.46 11.98
C PRO A 123 15.66 -14.28 11.21
N ALA A 124 16.72 -13.68 11.76
CA ALA A 124 17.47 -12.56 11.16
C ALA A 124 18.49 -13.02 10.10
N ASP A 125 18.13 -13.98 9.27
CA ASP A 125 18.95 -14.45 8.15
C ASP A 125 18.67 -13.66 6.86
N LEU A 126 19.52 -13.83 5.84
CA LEU A 126 19.37 -13.13 4.58
C LEU A 126 18.01 -13.41 3.90
N PRO A 127 17.56 -14.68 3.71
CA PRO A 127 16.33 -14.96 2.98
C PRO A 127 15.08 -14.33 3.62
N HIS A 128 14.93 -14.40 4.94
CA HIS A 128 13.79 -13.82 5.63
C HIS A 128 13.86 -12.30 5.66
N THR A 129 15.07 -11.73 5.72
CA THR A 129 15.25 -10.28 5.54
C THR A 129 14.85 -9.85 4.12
N MET A 130 15.25 -10.57 3.08
CA MET A 130 14.83 -10.27 1.70
C MET A 130 13.32 -10.36 1.55
N LEU A 131 12.70 -11.42 2.11
CA LEU A 131 11.25 -11.59 2.10
C LEU A 131 10.53 -10.42 2.79
N MET A 132 11.05 -9.94 3.92
CA MET A 132 10.52 -8.76 4.61
C MET A 132 10.45 -7.55 3.66
N TYR A 133 11.55 -7.26 2.96
CA TYR A 133 11.61 -6.12 2.03
C TYR A 133 10.70 -6.31 0.81
N VAL A 134 10.52 -7.54 0.31
CA VAL A 134 9.52 -7.84 -0.74
C VAL A 134 8.11 -7.54 -0.23
N VAL A 135 7.76 -8.00 0.97
CA VAL A 135 6.44 -7.77 1.58
C VAL A 135 6.22 -6.27 1.82
N ILE A 136 7.18 -5.57 2.43
CA ILE A 136 7.10 -4.12 2.65
C ILE A 136 6.93 -3.39 1.32
N TYR A 137 7.70 -3.74 0.28
CA TYR A 137 7.58 -3.17 -1.05
C TYR A 137 6.16 -3.35 -1.61
N VAL A 138 5.59 -4.55 -1.52
CA VAL A 138 4.22 -4.83 -2.00
C VAL A 138 3.21 -3.96 -1.26
N PHE A 139 3.30 -3.84 0.08
CA PHE A 139 2.38 -2.99 0.85
C PHE A 139 2.54 -1.50 0.50
N SER A 140 3.76 -0.99 0.48
CA SER A 140 4.03 0.42 0.19
C SER A 140 3.68 0.80 -1.24
N TYR A 141 4.00 -0.03 -2.22
CA TYR A 141 3.61 0.20 -3.61
C TYR A 141 2.09 0.20 -3.80
N SER A 142 1.39 -0.70 -3.11
CA SER A 142 -0.07 -0.81 -3.18
C SER A 142 -0.81 0.27 -2.41
N SER A 143 -0.11 1.07 -1.60
CA SER A 143 -0.71 2.13 -0.79
C SER A 143 -1.05 3.39 -1.58
N ILE A 144 -0.55 3.53 -2.81
CA ILE A 144 -0.69 4.74 -3.62
C ILE A 144 -2.14 4.87 -4.09
N PRO A 145 -2.91 5.88 -3.62
CA PRO A 145 -4.28 6.08 -4.07
C PRO A 145 -4.33 6.47 -5.54
N SER A 146 -5.35 5.99 -6.25
CA SER A 146 -5.60 6.37 -7.63
C SER A 146 -6.22 7.77 -7.72
N GLY A 147 -6.21 8.36 -8.92
CA GLY A 147 -6.91 9.62 -9.17
C GLY A 147 -8.42 9.53 -8.96
N GLN A 148 -9.02 8.33 -9.09
CA GLN A 148 -10.44 8.13 -8.78
C GLN A 148 -10.68 8.16 -7.27
N ASP A 149 -9.79 7.57 -6.48
CA ASP A 149 -9.88 7.56 -5.04
C ASP A 149 -9.80 8.98 -4.49
N LEU A 150 -8.84 9.77 -4.98
CA LEU A 150 -8.73 11.18 -4.59
C LEU A 150 -10.00 11.98 -4.91
N LYS A 151 -10.64 11.72 -6.06
CA LYS A 151 -11.93 12.35 -6.40
C LYS A 151 -13.04 11.96 -5.42
N VAL A 152 -13.12 10.68 -5.03
CA VAL A 152 -14.10 10.22 -4.04
C VAL A 152 -13.80 10.82 -2.65
N ALA A 153 -12.53 10.91 -2.26
CA ALA A 153 -12.11 11.45 -0.98
C ALA A 153 -12.61 12.89 -0.76
N VAL A 154 -12.61 13.70 -1.82
CA VAL A 154 -13.08 15.10 -1.79
C VAL A 154 -14.52 15.29 -2.27
N SER A 155 -15.22 14.20 -2.62
CA SER A 155 -16.59 14.28 -3.15
C SER A 155 -17.64 14.72 -2.13
N SER A 156 -17.33 14.61 -0.83
CA SER A 156 -18.22 15.01 0.26
C SER A 156 -17.63 16.20 1.03
N PRO A 157 -18.12 17.45 0.79
CA PRO A 157 -17.66 18.62 1.52
C PRO A 157 -17.83 18.50 3.03
N ALA A 158 -18.94 17.90 3.49
CA ALA A 158 -19.20 17.65 4.90
C ALA A 158 -18.16 16.69 5.50
N GLY A 159 -17.76 15.65 4.77
CA GLY A 159 -16.70 14.73 5.20
C GLY A 159 -15.35 15.41 5.28
N VAL A 160 -14.98 16.19 4.26
CA VAL A 160 -13.72 16.95 4.23
C VAL A 160 -13.65 17.92 5.41
N LEU A 161 -14.72 18.66 5.69
CA LEU A 161 -14.77 19.58 6.83
C LEU A 161 -14.72 18.83 8.17
N PHE A 162 -15.40 17.69 8.29
CA PHE A 162 -15.40 16.89 9.52
C PHE A 162 -13.99 16.37 9.84
N TYR A 163 -13.34 15.70 8.89
CA TYR A 163 -11.99 15.16 9.09
C TYR A 163 -10.92 16.25 9.14
N GLY A 164 -11.01 17.28 8.29
CA GLY A 164 -10.09 18.42 8.30
C GLY A 164 -10.18 19.22 9.60
N GLY A 165 -11.39 19.45 10.11
CA GLY A 165 -11.62 20.08 11.41
C GLY A 165 -11.07 19.24 12.56
N ALA A 166 -11.28 17.92 12.54
CA ALA A 166 -10.73 17.02 13.55
C ALA A 166 -9.19 17.06 13.57
N VAL A 167 -8.54 17.01 12.39
CA VAL A 167 -7.08 17.14 12.27
C VAL A 167 -6.62 18.51 12.77
N GLY A 168 -7.30 19.59 12.39
CA GLY A 168 -6.97 20.95 12.84
C GLY A 168 -7.07 21.12 14.37
N VAL A 169 -8.09 20.53 15.01
CA VAL A 169 -8.24 20.54 16.46
C VAL A 169 -7.13 19.72 17.14
N CYS A 170 -6.81 18.55 16.61
CA CYS A 170 -5.70 17.74 17.12
C CYS A 170 -4.36 18.48 17.00
N TRP A 171 -4.09 19.10 15.86
CA TRP A 171 -2.90 19.90 15.62
C TRP A 171 -2.80 21.06 16.60
N TRP A 172 -3.88 21.84 16.75
CA TRP A 172 -3.91 22.96 17.70
C TRP A 172 -3.67 22.50 19.14
N ARG A 173 -4.27 21.37 19.53
CA ARG A 173 -4.14 20.87 20.90
C ARG A 173 -2.75 20.29 21.19
N TRP A 174 -2.15 19.58 20.23
CA TRP A 174 -0.97 18.73 20.49
C TRP A 174 0.31 19.22 19.80
N GLY A 175 0.24 20.31 19.03
CA GLY A 175 1.42 21.00 18.49
C GLY A 175 2.31 20.11 17.61
N LEU A 176 1.68 19.23 16.81
CA LEU A 176 2.39 18.62 15.67
C LEU A 176 2.82 19.71 14.67
#